data_AF-A0A1G3A060-F1
#
_entry.id   AF-A0A1G3A060-F1
#
_cell.length_a   1.000
_cell.length_b   1.000
_cell.length_c   1.000
_cell.angle_alpha   90.00
_cell.angle_beta   90.00
_cell.angle_gamma   90.00
#
_symmetry.space_group_name_H-M   'P 1'
#
loop_
_entity.id
_entity.type
_entity.pdbx_description
1 polymer ?
#
loop_
_entity_poly.entity_id
_entity_poly.type
_entity_poly.pdbx_seq_one_letter_code
_entity_poly.pdbx_strand_id
1 'polypeptide(L)' 'MQTVYVETSIISYLAANPSRDLVVAAHQQITRDWWQQTRGRFELYISEAVLAEIRSGDPAAGTKRLQLVRDI' A
#
# COMPACT_ATOMS: atom_id res chain seq x y z
N MET A 1 -20.94 5.14 -3.40
CA MET A 1 -19.84 4.72 -2.50
C MET A 1 -18.83 5.87 -2.45
N GLN A 2 -18.17 6.14 -1.34
CA GLN A 2 -17.11 7.17 -1.31
C GLN A 2 -15.84 6.59 -1.94
N THR A 3 -15.11 7.42 -2.69
CA THR A 3 -13.86 7.02 -3.34
C THR A 3 -12.66 7.48 -2.52
N VAL A 4 -11.60 6.66 -2.50
CA VAL A 4 -10.34 6.98 -1.80
C VAL A 4 -9.17 6.73 -2.73
N TYR A 5 -8.36 7.76 -2.94
CA TYR A 5 -7.09 7.65 -3.64
C TYR A 5 -6.03 7.03 -2.73
N VAL A 6 -5.28 6.05 -3.24
CA VAL A 6 -4.21 5.39 -2.48
C VAL A 6 -2.84 5.79 -3.04
N GLU A 7 -2.03 6.42 -2.20
CA GLU A 7 -0.67 6.81 -2.53
C GLU A 7 0.34 5.67 -2.39
N THR A 8 1.47 5.77 -3.09
CA THR A 8 2.57 4.78 -3.11
C THR A 8 3.10 4.41 -1.72
N SER A 9 3.08 5.34 -0.77
CA SER A 9 3.54 5.11 0.61
C SER A 9 2.72 4.05 1.34
N ILE A 10 1.39 4.04 1.14
CA ILE A 10 0.48 3.05 1.72
C ILE A 10 0.86 1.65 1.23
N ILE A 11 1.01 1.50 -0.09
CA ILE A 11 1.39 0.22 -0.71
C ILE A 11 2.79 -0.22 -0.24
N SER A 12 3.71 0.72 -0.09
CA SER A 12 5.06 0.46 0.40
C SER A 12 5.08 -0.02 1.84
N TYR A 13 4.29 0.58 2.73
CA TYR A 13 4.19 0.13 4.12
C TYR A 13 3.56 -1.26 4.26
N LEU A 14 2.58 -1.60 3.41
CA LEU A 14 1.96 -2.93 3.39
C LEU A 14 2.94 -4.02 2.93
N ALA A 15 3.69 -3.76 1.86
CA ALA A 15 4.61 -4.72 1.26
C ALA A 15 5.94 -4.87 2.00
N ALA A 16 6.35 -3.84 2.77
CA ALA A 16 7.59 -3.83 3.51
C ALA A 16 7.60 -4.84 4.66
N ASN A 17 8.78 -5.39 4.96
CA ASN A 17 9.00 -6.14 6.18
C ASN A 17 8.79 -5.23 7.41
N PRO A 18 8.41 -5.79 8.57
CA PRO A 18 8.33 -5.03 9.82
C PRO A 18 9.62 -4.27 10.09
N SER A 19 9.50 -2.96 10.28
CA SER A 19 10.64 -2.10 10.61
C SER A 19 11.02 -2.22 12.08
N ARG A 20 12.31 -2.02 12.38
CA ARG A 20 12.80 -1.84 13.76
C ARG A 20 12.76 -0.38 14.21
N ASP A 21 12.62 0.54 13.27
CA ASP A 21 12.35 1.94 13.55
C ASP A 21 10.92 2.08 14.04
N LEU A 22 10.73 2.62 15.26
CA LEU A 22 9.43 2.71 15.92
C LEU A 22 8.42 3.56 15.13
N VAL A 23 8.86 4.64 14.50
CA VAL A 23 7.98 5.54 13.74
C VAL A 23 7.52 4.84 12.47
N VAL A 24 8.44 4.20 11.75
CA VAL A 24 8.11 3.42 10.55
C VAL A 24 7.20 2.23 10.91
N ALA A 25 7.49 1.52 12.00
CA ALA A 25 6.67 0.41 12.47
C ALA A 25 5.24 0.87 12.82
N ALA A 26 5.08 2.03 13.46
CA ALA A 26 3.77 2.60 13.74
C ALA A 26 2.99 2.93 12.46
N HIS A 27 3.62 3.55 11.45
CA HIS A 27 2.98 3.78 10.15
C HIS A 27 2.57 2.46 9.47
N GLN A 28 3.45 1.45 9.49
CA GLN A 28 3.13 0.12 8.95
C GLN A 28 1.92 -0.49 9.66
N GLN A 29 1.83 -0.37 10.99
CA GLN A 29 0.70 -0.91 11.74
C GLN A 29 -0.60 -0.18 11.41
N ILE A 30 -0.62 1.16 11.45
CA ILE A 30 -1.80 1.97 11.14
C ILE A 30 -2.29 1.67 9.71
N THR A 31 -1.37 1.59 8.76
CA THR A 31 -1.70 1.25 7.37
C THR A 31 -2.31 -0.15 7.25
N ARG A 32 -1.76 -1.16 7.94
CA ARG A 32 -2.30 -2.53 7.94
C ARG A 32 -3.71 -2.58 8.55
N ASP A 33 -3.91 -1.91 9.68
CA ASP A 33 -5.20 -1.88 10.37
C ASP A 33 -6.28 -1.25 9.48
N TRP A 34 -5.99 -0.11 8.86
CA TRP A 34 -6.91 0.52 7.92
C TRP A 34 -7.20 -0.37 6.70
N TRP A 35 -6.16 -0.98 6.13
CA TRP A 35 -6.30 -1.85 4.96
C TRP A 35 -7.18 -3.07 5.25
N GLN A 36 -7.04 -3.67 6.43
CA GLN A 36 -7.80 -4.87 6.78
C GLN A 36 -9.24 -4.55 7.20
N GLN A 37 -9.44 -3.48 7.96
CA GLN A 37 -10.71 -3.23 8.64
C GLN A 37 -11.61 -2.23 7.93
N THR A 38 -11.03 -1.32 7.15
CA THR A 38 -11.75 -0.15 6.64
C THR A 38 -11.84 -0.11 5.11
N ARG A 39 -10.84 -0.63 4.39
CA ARG A 39 -10.73 -0.46 2.93
C ARG A 39 -11.98 -0.87 2.14
N GLY A 40 -12.65 -1.95 2.57
CA GLY A 40 -13.84 -2.49 1.90
C GLY A 40 -15.09 -1.59 1.97
N ARG A 41 -15.01 -0.47 2.71
CA ARG A 41 -16.08 0.54 2.79
C ARG A 41 -15.98 1.59 1.68
N PHE A 42 -14.91 1.57 0.90
CA PHE A 42 -14.59 2.56 -0.11
C PHE A 42 -14.33 1.90 -1.47
N GLU A 43 -14.51 2.70 -2.51
CA GLU A 43 -13.98 2.38 -3.84
C GLU A 43 -12.57 2.95 -3.91
N LEU A 44 -11.57 2.07 -3.96
CA LEU A 44 -10.18 2.48 -4.02
C LEU A 44 -9.76 2.72 -5.46
N TYR A 45 -8.84 3.67 -5.65
CA TYR A 45 -8.20 3.88 -6.94
C TYR A 45 -6.77 4.39 -6.77
N ILE A 46 -5.94 4.15 -7.79
CA ILE A 46 -4.55 4.62 -7.87
C ILE A 46 -4.30 5.29 -9.22
N SER A 47 -3.18 6.01 -9.33
CA SER A 47 -2.78 6.65 -10.59
C SER A 47 -1.75 5.79 -11.34
N GLU A 48 -1.57 6.08 -12.62
CA GLU A 48 -0.48 5.49 -13.42
C GLU A 48 0.92 5.81 -12.84
N ALA A 49 1.07 6.96 -12.16
CA ALA A 49 2.30 7.31 -11.47
C ALA A 49 2.57 6.34 -10.30
N VAL A 50 1.55 6.04 -9.48
CA VAL A 50 1.66 5.03 -8.41
C VAL A 50 2.02 3.66 -8.99
N LEU A 51 1.39 3.24 -10.09
CA LEU A 51 1.74 2.00 -10.78
C LEU A 51 3.21 1.98 -11.24
N ALA A 52 3.71 3.07 -11.80
CA ALA A 52 5.11 3.18 -12.21
C ALA A 52 6.08 3.11 -11.02
N GLU A 53 5.76 3.80 -9.92
CA GLU A 53 6.59 3.82 -8.72
C GLU A 53 6.66 2.45 -8.03
N ILE A 54 5.52 1.78 -7.85
CA ILE A 54 5.51 0.47 -7.16
C ILE A 54 6.17 -0.64 -7.96
N ARG A 55 6.24 -0.51 -9.30
CA ARG A 55 6.97 -1.42 -10.20
C ARG A 55 8.48 -1.22 -10.15
N SER A 56 8.94 -0.04 -9.72
CA SER A 56 10.35 0.32 -9.71
C SER A 56 11.10 -0.26 -8.50
N GLY A 57 12.43 -0.32 -8.63
CA GLY A 57 13.34 -0.81 -7.59
C GLY A 57 13.51 -2.33 -7.60
N ASP A 58 13.51 -2.94 -6.41
CA ASP A 58 13.70 -4.38 -6.25
C ASP A 58 12.54 -5.18 -6.87
N PRO A 59 12.79 -6.12 -7.80
CA PRO A 59 11.74 -6.86 -8.50
C PRO A 59 10.86 -7.72 -7.58
N ALA A 60 11.43 -8.29 -6.52
CA ALA A 60 10.67 -9.12 -5.58
C ALA A 60 9.73 -8.25 -4.74
N ALA A 61 10.19 -7.09 -4.28
CA ALA A 61 9.34 -6.11 -3.60
C ALA A 61 8.26 -5.55 -4.54
N GLY A 62 8.62 -5.22 -5.79
CA GLY A 62 7.66 -4.74 -6.79
C GLY A 62 6.55 -5.75 -7.08
N THR A 63 6.90 -7.04 -7.16
CA THR A 63 5.91 -8.11 -7.31
C THR A 63 4.92 -8.15 -6.15
N LYS A 64 5.39 -8.01 -4.89
CA LYS A 64 4.52 -7.95 -3.71
C LYS A 64 3.59 -6.73 -3.75
N ARG A 65 4.12 -5.55 -4.11
CA ARG A 65 3.32 -4.32 -4.20
C ARG A 65 2.25 -4.42 -5.28
N LEU A 66 2.59 -4.93 -6.46
CA LEU A 66 1.63 -5.15 -7.54
C LEU A 66 0.52 -6.11 -7.16
N GLN A 67 0.80 -7.14 -6.34
CA GLN A 67 -0.22 -8.06 -5.87
C GLN A 67 -1.26 -7.38 -4.97
N LEU A 68 -0.87 -6.37 -4.18
CA LEU A 68 -1.75 -5.65 -3.27
C LEU A 68 -2.77 -4.75 -3.98
N VAL A 69 -2.50 -4.36 -5.23
CA VAL A 69 -3.33 -3.43 -6.00
C VAL A 69 -4.04 -4.11 -7.17
N ARG A 70 -4.10 -5.44 -7.22
CA ARG A 70 -4.75 -6.17 -8.33
C ARG A 70 -6.27 -6.00 -8.37
N ASP A 71 -6.87 -5.74 -7.21
CA ASP A 71 -8.30 -5.56 -6.99
C ASP A 71 -8.70 -4.09 -6.81
N ILE A 72 -7.80 -3.18 -7.19
CA ILE A 72 -7.95 -1.72 -7.16
C ILE A 72 -7.88 -1.22 -8.60
#